data_AF-A0AAU0HH59-F1
#
_entry.id   AF-A0AAU0HH59-F1
#
_cell.length_a   1.000
_cell.length_b   1.000
_cell.length_c   1.000
_cell.angle_alpha   90.00
_cell.angle_beta   90.00
_cell.angle_gamma   90.00
#
_symmetry.space_group_name_H-M   'P 1'
#
loop_
_entity.id
_entity.type
_entity.pdbx_description
1 polymer ?
#
loop_
_entity_poly.entity_id
_entity_poly.type
_entity_poly.pdbx_seq_one_letter_code
_entity_poly.pdbx_strand_id
1 'polypeptide(L)'
;MRILRFLYSLDGRVSLKGIWLFTISAAVVLQLLPRLLASAPIAIATAIVGMVNLALIWPSAIAVPVKRFHDLGRSGRWAFILFAGAALGMIFIFMDLASLAPTVGMTGLEALLNFDAYYAAMTQQPVIGDDPAGLTAIGWGGFSLALIFSIIGFGITHLIPGEKADNRFGPRPERFYTFPSR
;
A
#
# COMPACT_ATOMS: atom_id res chain seq x y z
N MET A 1 20.71 3.57 -13.08
CA MET A 1 20.49 2.29 -12.35
C MET A 1 19.66 1.37 -13.24
N ARG A 2 19.93 0.06 -13.34
CA ARG A 2 19.06 -0.88 -14.07
C ARG A 2 17.72 -1.00 -13.34
N ILE A 3 16.59 -1.01 -14.06
CA ILE A 3 15.22 -0.98 -13.50
C ILE A 3 14.97 -2.12 -12.50
N LEU A 4 15.49 -3.32 -12.77
CA LEU A 4 15.35 -4.48 -11.87
C LEU A 4 16.05 -4.25 -10.53
N ARG A 5 17.22 -3.60 -10.52
CA ARG A 5 17.90 -3.26 -9.27
C ARG A 5 17.12 -2.20 -8.51
N PHE A 6 16.52 -1.25 -9.22
CA PHE A 6 15.68 -0.23 -8.61
C PHE A 6 14.45 -0.83 -7.92
N LEU A 7 13.80 -1.82 -8.55
CA LEU A 7 12.59 -2.45 -8.04
C LEU A 7 12.85 -3.57 -7.01
N TYR A 8 13.95 -4.31 -7.13
CA TYR A 8 14.13 -5.56 -6.37
C TYR A 8 15.30 -5.60 -5.38
N SER A 9 16.30 -4.70 -5.50
CA SER A 9 17.38 -4.61 -4.49
C SER A 9 16.97 -3.66 -3.36
N LEU A 10 17.49 -3.86 -2.15
CA LEU A 10 17.35 -2.89 -1.05
C LEU A 10 18.46 -1.82 -1.06
N ASP A 11 19.50 -2.01 -1.89
CA ASP A 11 20.67 -1.16 -1.91
C ASP A 11 20.43 0.14 -2.69
N GLY A 12 21.14 1.17 -2.26
CA GLY A 12 21.14 2.48 -2.90
C GLY A 12 20.08 3.43 -2.35
N ARG A 13 19.86 4.49 -3.12
CA ARG A 13 19.08 5.66 -2.71
C ARG A 13 18.10 6.05 -3.82
N VAL A 14 16.94 6.59 -3.43
CA VAL A 14 15.96 7.12 -4.37
C VAL A 14 15.71 8.59 -4.06
N SER A 15 15.82 9.44 -5.09
CA SER A 15 15.52 10.87 -4.98
C SER A 15 14.02 11.09 -4.77
N LEU A 16 13.66 12.29 -4.30
CA LEU A 16 12.27 12.71 -4.18
C LEU A 16 11.53 12.62 -5.53
N LYS A 17 12.18 13.03 -6.63
CA LYS A 17 11.62 12.88 -7.99
C LYS A 17 11.41 11.41 -8.36
N GLY A 18 12.36 10.54 -8.01
CA GLY A 18 12.29 9.11 -8.31
C GLY A 18 11.15 8.40 -7.58
N ILE A 19 10.90 8.74 -6.31
CA ILE A 19 9.78 8.16 -5.57
C ILE A 19 8.43 8.63 -6.13
N TRP A 20 8.29 9.92 -6.47
CA TRP A 20 7.06 10.43 -7.10
C TRP A 20 6.81 9.78 -8.47
N LEU A 21 7.85 9.64 -9.30
CA LEU A 21 7.72 8.97 -10.58
C LEU A 21 7.25 7.52 -10.41
N PHE A 22 7.81 6.78 -9.46
CA PHE A 22 7.37 5.42 -9.14
C PHE A 22 5.91 5.40 -8.66
N THR A 23 5.57 6.21 -7.65
CA THR A 23 4.22 6.25 -7.05
C THR A 23 3.16 6.61 -8.09
N ILE A 24 3.39 7.63 -8.90
CA ILE A 24 2.46 8.03 -9.97
C ILE A 24 2.35 6.92 -11.02
N SER A 25 3.46 6.33 -11.46
CA SER A 25 3.43 5.26 -12.46
C SER A 25 2.69 4.03 -11.95
N ALA A 26 2.93 3.63 -10.71
CA ALA A 26 2.22 2.52 -10.06
C ALA A 26 0.73 2.82 -9.92
N ALA A 27 0.36 4.03 -9.49
CA ALA A 27 -1.05 4.45 -9.39
C ALA A 27 -1.74 4.43 -10.76
N VAL A 28 -1.09 4.92 -11.81
CA VAL A 28 -1.63 4.87 -13.18
C VAL A 28 -1.85 3.42 -13.63
N VAL A 29 -0.88 2.54 -13.42
CA VAL A 29 -1.02 1.11 -13.77
C VAL A 29 -2.19 0.49 -13.02
N LEU A 30 -2.29 0.71 -11.70
CA LEU A 30 -3.36 0.13 -10.88
C LEU A 30 -4.75 0.64 -11.27
N GLN A 31 -4.87 1.90 -11.70
CA GLN A 31 -6.15 2.49 -12.09
C GLN A 31 -6.55 2.17 -13.53
N LEU A 32 -5.59 2.02 -14.45
CA LEU A 32 -5.88 1.73 -15.85
C LEU A 32 -6.04 0.24 -16.11
N LEU A 33 -5.31 -0.62 -15.40
CA LEU A 33 -5.30 -2.06 -15.66
C LEU A 33 -6.70 -2.71 -15.63
N PRO A 34 -7.57 -2.46 -14.62
CA PRO A 34 -8.91 -3.02 -14.62
C PRO A 34 -9.76 -2.54 -15.80
N ARG A 35 -9.56 -1.29 -16.25
CA ARG A 35 -10.29 -0.71 -17.39
C ARG A 35 -9.86 -1.33 -18.71
N LEU A 36 -8.57 -1.61 -18.86
CA LEU A 36 -8.02 -2.28 -20.04
C LEU A 36 -8.49 -3.74 -20.13
N LEU A 37 -8.80 -4.35 -18.99
CA LEU A 37 -9.30 -5.73 -18.90
C LEU A 37 -10.83 -5.81 -18.82
N ALA A 38 -11.56 -4.71 -19.03
CA ALA A 38 -13.01 -4.67 -18.85
C ALA A 38 -13.78 -5.61 -19.80
N SER A 39 -13.20 -5.94 -20.96
CA SER A 39 -13.77 -6.89 -21.92
C SER A 39 -13.29 -8.34 -21.73
N ALA A 40 -12.35 -8.58 -20.81
CA ALA A 40 -11.85 -9.92 -20.54
C ALA A 40 -12.81 -10.72 -19.64
N PRO A 41 -12.77 -12.06 -19.70
CA PRO A 41 -13.50 -12.89 -18.74
C PRO A 41 -13.12 -12.52 -17.30
N ILE A 42 -14.12 -12.39 -16.42
CA ILE A 42 -13.93 -11.86 -15.06
C ILE A 42 -12.86 -12.62 -14.27
N ALA A 43 -12.82 -13.95 -14.39
CA ALA A 43 -11.81 -14.78 -13.73
C ALA A 43 -10.38 -14.44 -14.18
N ILE A 44 -10.18 -14.17 -15.47
CA ILE A 44 -8.89 -13.80 -16.04
C ILE A 44 -8.51 -12.38 -15.60
N ALA A 45 -9.46 -11.44 -15.69
CA ALA A 45 -9.23 -10.06 -15.26
C ALA A 45 -8.82 -9.98 -13.78
N THR A 46 -9.56 -10.67 -12.91
CA THR A 46 -9.26 -10.75 -11.47
C THR A 46 -7.89 -11.38 -11.20
N ALA A 47 -7.55 -12.48 -11.89
CA ALA A 47 -6.25 -13.12 -11.73
C ALA A 47 -5.09 -12.19 -12.12
N ILE A 48 -5.19 -11.52 -13.28
CA ILE A 48 -4.15 -10.59 -13.76
C ILE A 48 -4.01 -9.40 -12.80
N VAL A 49 -5.12 -8.78 -12.41
CA VAL A 49 -5.11 -7.66 -11.45
C VAL A 49 -4.49 -8.10 -10.12
N GLY A 50 -4.86 -9.29 -9.62
CA GLY A 50 -4.28 -9.86 -8.40
C GLY A 50 -2.77 -10.05 -8.51
N MET A 51 -2.29 -10.65 -9.61
CA MET A 51 -0.86 -10.83 -9.86
C MET A 51 -0.08 -9.52 -9.93
N VAL A 52 -0.63 -8.50 -10.60
CA VAL A 52 0.01 -7.17 -10.67
C VAL A 52 0.06 -6.50 -9.29
N ASN A 53 -1.03 -6.57 -8.52
CA ASN A 53 -1.04 -6.08 -7.14
C ASN A 53 0.05 -6.77 -6.30
N LEU A 54 0.11 -8.10 -6.33
CA LEU A 54 1.13 -8.88 -5.61
C LEU A 54 2.56 -8.52 -6.05
N ALA A 55 2.79 -8.36 -7.35
CA ALA A 55 4.08 -7.96 -7.89
C ALA A 55 4.50 -6.55 -7.44
N LEU A 56 3.54 -5.64 -7.25
CA LEU A 56 3.77 -4.26 -6.81
C LEU A 56 3.91 -4.10 -5.30
N ILE A 57 3.47 -5.06 -4.48
CA ILE A 57 3.66 -5.01 -3.02
C ILE A 57 5.15 -4.88 -2.69
N TRP A 58 6.02 -5.70 -3.28
CA TRP A 58 7.45 -5.68 -2.99
C TRP A 58 8.10 -4.31 -3.26
N PRO A 59 8.05 -3.76 -4.49
CA PRO A 59 8.67 -2.47 -4.76
C PRO A 59 8.01 -1.33 -3.99
N SER A 60 6.68 -1.35 -3.82
CA SER A 60 5.94 -0.24 -3.22
C SER A 60 6.05 -0.18 -1.70
N ALA A 61 5.99 -1.33 -1.02
CA ALA A 61 5.99 -1.38 0.44
C ALA A 61 7.39 -1.50 1.03
N ILE A 62 8.34 -2.12 0.30
CA ILE A 62 9.65 -2.49 0.85
C ILE A 62 10.77 -1.82 0.07
N ALA A 63 10.98 -2.17 -1.19
CA ALA A 63 12.24 -1.84 -1.86
C ALA A 63 12.45 -0.34 -2.12
N VAL A 64 11.40 0.39 -2.52
CA VAL A 64 11.49 1.84 -2.76
C VAL A 64 11.49 2.62 -1.43
N PRO A 65 10.62 2.34 -0.45
CA PRO A 65 10.69 2.98 0.87
C PRO A 65 12.03 2.78 1.58
N VAL A 66 12.63 1.59 1.54
CA VAL A 66 13.97 1.34 2.12
C VAL A 66 15.02 2.26 1.51
N LYS A 67 15.07 2.36 0.17
CA LYS A 67 15.98 3.30 -0.51
C LYS A 67 15.67 4.76 -0.21
N ARG A 68 14.41 5.09 0.11
CA ARG A 68 14.02 6.44 0.52
C ARG A 68 14.56 6.75 1.90
N PHE A 69 14.46 5.83 2.85
CA PHE A 69 15.10 6.00 4.16
C PHE A 69 16.62 6.08 4.07
N HIS A 70 17.24 5.30 3.18
CA HIS A 70 18.67 5.45 2.88
C HIS A 70 19.01 6.84 2.34
N ASP A 71 18.15 7.43 1.50
CA ASP A 71 18.34 8.80 1.01
C ASP A 71 18.17 9.85 2.11
N LEU A 72 17.40 9.55 3.16
CA LEU A 72 17.26 10.37 4.37
C LEU A 72 18.37 10.11 5.42
N GLY A 73 19.41 9.33 5.10
CA GLY A 73 20.50 8.97 6.02
C GLY A 73 20.11 7.95 7.10
N ARG A 74 18.88 7.43 7.06
CA ARG A 74 18.33 6.49 8.04
C ARG A 74 18.47 5.04 7.57
N SER A 75 18.42 4.09 8.49
CA SER A 75 18.43 2.67 8.15
C SER A 75 17.11 2.26 7.46
N GLY A 76 17.17 1.31 6.52
CA GLY A 76 15.97 0.75 5.90
C GLY A 76 14.95 0.13 6.87
N ARG A 77 15.37 -0.17 8.10
CA ARG A 77 14.50 -0.70 9.19
C ARG A 77 13.31 0.21 9.50
N TRP A 78 13.44 1.52 9.29
CA TRP A 78 12.33 2.46 9.48
C TRP A 78 11.17 2.22 8.50
N ALA A 79 11.45 1.73 7.29
CA ALA A 79 10.40 1.33 6.35
C ALA A 79 9.58 0.15 6.89
N PHE A 80 10.23 -0.80 7.57
CA PHE A 80 9.54 -1.95 8.16
C PHE A 80 8.61 -1.56 9.30
N ILE A 81 8.94 -0.53 10.09
CA ILE A 81 8.06 -0.02 11.15
C ILE A 81 6.77 0.53 10.53
N LEU A 82 6.88 1.31 9.46
CA LEU A 82 5.71 1.85 8.75
C LEU A 82 4.86 0.74 8.14
N PHE A 83 5.51 -0.23 7.49
CA PHE A 83 4.82 -1.38 6.92
C PHE A 83 4.14 -2.24 8.00
N ALA A 84 4.83 -2.53 9.11
CA ALA A 84 4.29 -3.32 10.21
C ALA A 84 3.08 -2.63 10.85
N GLY A 85 3.12 -1.31 11.04
CA GLY A 85 1.99 -0.55 11.56
C GLY A 85 0.78 -0.56 10.61
N ALA A 86 1.00 -0.38 9.31
CA ALA A 86 -0.05 -0.49 8.30
C ALA A 86 -0.65 -1.90 8.23
N ALA A 87 0.21 -2.94 8.25
CA ALA A 87 -0.22 -4.33 8.24
C ALA A 87 -1.01 -4.70 9.51
N LEU A 88 -0.58 -4.19 10.67
CA LEU A 88 -1.32 -4.37 11.92
C LEU A 88 -2.71 -3.73 11.85
N GLY A 89 -2.81 -2.51 11.32
CA GLY A 89 -4.10 -1.87 11.07
C GLY A 89 -4.99 -2.69 10.13
N MET A 90 -4.41 -3.26 9.07
CA MET A 90 -5.14 -4.16 8.16
C MET A 90 -5.65 -5.43 8.85
N ILE A 91 -4.83 -6.03 9.74
CA ILE A 91 -5.24 -7.19 10.53
C ILE A 91 -6.45 -6.84 11.40
N PHE A 92 -6.43 -5.69 12.07
CA PHE A 92 -7.58 -5.23 12.86
C PHE A 92 -8.82 -5.05 11.99
N ILE A 93 -8.71 -4.41 10.81
CA ILE A 93 -9.83 -4.27 9.86
C ILE A 93 -10.41 -5.65 9.50
N PHE A 94 -9.55 -6.65 9.25
CA PHE A 94 -10.00 -8.00 8.94
C PHE A 94 -10.64 -8.72 10.13
N MET A 95 -10.13 -8.51 11.34
CA MET A 95 -10.75 -9.02 12.56
C MET A 95 -12.11 -8.40 12.81
N ASP A 96 -12.25 -7.09 12.60
CA ASP A 96 -13.50 -6.37 12.75
C ASP A 96 -14.54 -6.89 11.75
N LEU A 97 -14.15 -7.02 10.47
CA LEU A 97 -14.99 -7.63 9.44
C LEU A 97 -15.43 -9.05 9.83
N ALA A 98 -14.48 -9.87 10.28
CA ALA A 98 -14.75 -11.26 10.65
C ALA A 98 -15.67 -11.36 11.87
N SER A 99 -15.61 -10.41 12.81
CA SER A 99 -16.46 -10.38 14.00
C SER A 99 -17.92 -10.03 13.69
N LEU A 100 -18.16 -9.24 12.64
CA LEU A 100 -19.49 -8.81 12.21
C LEU A 100 -20.14 -9.78 11.21
N ALA A 101 -19.33 -10.56 10.49
CA ALA A 101 -19.83 -11.52 9.49
C ALA A 101 -20.96 -12.44 9.98
N PRO A 102 -20.93 -13.00 11.21
CA PRO A 102 -22.02 -13.88 11.69
C PRO A 102 -23.37 -13.17 11.80
N THR A 103 -23.41 -11.85 11.97
CA THR A 103 -24.66 -11.08 12.07
C THR A 103 -25.46 -11.08 10.76
N VAL A 104 -24.78 -11.29 9.63
CA VAL A 104 -25.37 -11.42 8.29
C VAL A 104 -25.34 -12.87 7.79
N GLY A 105 -25.10 -13.84 8.68
CA GLY A 105 -25.08 -15.27 8.33
C GLY A 105 -23.88 -15.70 7.52
N MET A 106 -22.78 -14.94 7.52
CA MET A 106 -21.53 -15.26 6.83
C MET A 106 -20.44 -15.67 7.81
N THR A 107 -19.52 -16.53 7.37
CA THR A 107 -18.24 -16.68 8.06
C THR A 107 -17.33 -15.47 7.81
N GLY A 108 -16.36 -15.24 8.68
CA GLY A 108 -15.40 -14.15 8.47
C GLY A 108 -14.62 -14.25 7.15
N LEU A 109 -14.29 -15.49 6.73
CA LEU A 109 -13.63 -15.72 5.44
C LEU A 109 -14.56 -15.42 4.25
N GLU A 110 -15.83 -15.81 4.33
CA GLU A 110 -16.81 -15.50 3.28
C GLU A 110 -17.03 -13.99 3.15
N ALA A 111 -17.08 -13.27 4.27
CA ALA A 111 -17.18 -11.80 4.26
C ALA A 111 -15.96 -11.13 3.63
N LEU A 112 -14.75 -11.67 3.86
CA LEU A 112 -13.51 -11.19 3.23
C LEU A 112 -13.49 -11.41 1.72
N LEU A 113 -13.91 -12.60 1.27
CA LEU A 113 -13.86 -12.98 -0.14
C LEU A 113 -15.03 -12.42 -0.95
N ASN A 114 -16.17 -12.16 -0.31
CA ASN A 114 -17.39 -11.67 -0.95
C ASN A 114 -17.84 -10.35 -0.31
N PHE A 115 -16.92 -9.39 -0.27
CA PHE A 115 -17.14 -8.09 0.38
C PHE A 115 -18.40 -7.38 -0.12
N ASP A 116 -18.73 -7.47 -1.42
CA ASP A 116 -19.93 -6.85 -2.00
C ASP A 116 -21.21 -7.43 -1.39
N ALA A 117 -21.29 -8.76 -1.25
CA ALA A 117 -22.43 -9.44 -0.67
C ALA A 117 -22.54 -9.15 0.84
N TYR A 118 -21.41 -9.15 1.54
CA TYR A 118 -21.32 -8.76 2.94
C TYR A 118 -21.82 -7.32 3.15
N TYR A 119 -21.34 -6.38 2.32
CA TYR A 119 -21.71 -4.97 2.40
C TYR A 119 -23.21 -4.78 2.14
N ALA A 120 -23.75 -5.42 1.09
CA ALA A 120 -25.17 -5.38 0.80
C ALA A 120 -26.02 -5.92 1.97
N ALA A 121 -25.62 -7.04 2.58
CA ALA A 121 -26.33 -7.62 3.72
C ALA A 121 -26.28 -6.71 4.96
N MET A 122 -25.14 -6.09 5.26
CA MET A 122 -25.00 -5.15 6.37
C MET A 122 -25.87 -3.91 6.18
N THR A 123 -26.00 -3.39 4.96
CA THR A 123 -26.87 -2.22 4.68
C THR A 123 -28.37 -2.50 4.83
N GLN A 124 -28.77 -3.79 4.82
CA GLN A 124 -30.16 -4.19 5.03
C GLN A 124 -30.49 -4.52 6.49
N GLN A 125 -29.51 -4.53 7.39
CA GLN A 125 -29.78 -4.76 8.80
C GLN A 125 -30.61 -3.61 9.38
N PRO A 126 -31.68 -3.91 10.15
CA PRO A 126 -32.42 -2.87 10.84
C PRO A 126 -31.52 -2.19 11.88
N VAL A 127 -31.60 -0.86 11.94
CA VAL A 127 -31.07 -0.02 13.02
C VAL A 127 -31.64 -0.53 14.35
N ILE A 128 -30.89 -1.32 15.13
CA ILE A 128 -31.30 -1.71 16.49
C ILE A 128 -30.58 -0.81 17.48
N GLY A 129 -31.27 0.23 17.97
CA GLY A 129 -30.76 1.21 18.95
C GLY A 129 -30.22 2.51 18.33
N ASP A 130 -29.53 3.33 19.14
CA ASP A 130 -28.91 4.60 18.71
C ASP A 130 -27.65 4.41 17.83
N ASP A 131 -27.21 3.16 17.61
CA ASP A 131 -26.12 2.82 16.69
C ASP A 131 -26.68 2.13 15.43
N PRO A 132 -27.00 2.90 14.37
CA PRO A 132 -27.77 2.41 13.23
C PRO A 132 -27.17 1.29 12.38
N ALA A 133 -25.95 0.83 12.63
CA ALA A 133 -25.43 -0.36 11.95
C ALA A 133 -24.31 -1.08 12.72
N GLY A 134 -24.25 -0.92 14.05
CA GLY A 134 -23.04 -1.30 14.78
C GLY A 134 -21.81 -0.50 14.29
N LEU A 135 -22.03 0.68 13.72
CA LEU A 135 -21.01 1.54 13.12
C LEU A 135 -20.05 2.11 14.17
N THR A 136 -20.47 2.15 15.44
CA THR A 136 -19.56 2.43 16.56
C THR A 136 -18.66 1.24 16.91
N ALA A 137 -19.07 0.02 16.53
CA ALA A 137 -18.27 -1.21 16.64
C ALA A 137 -17.47 -1.56 15.37
N ILE A 138 -17.77 -0.94 14.21
CA ILE A 138 -16.93 -1.01 13.01
C ILE A 138 -15.63 -0.27 13.31
N GLY A 139 -14.62 -1.02 13.78
CA GLY A 139 -13.22 -0.99 13.36
C GLY A 139 -12.50 0.32 13.04
N TRP A 140 -12.97 1.46 13.52
CA TRP A 140 -12.28 2.74 13.36
C TRP A 140 -10.88 2.66 13.97
N GLY A 141 -10.65 1.78 14.95
CA GLY A 141 -9.32 1.50 15.48
C GLY A 141 -8.36 0.93 14.43
N GLY A 142 -8.74 -0.16 13.74
CA GLY A 142 -7.92 -0.76 12.69
C GLY A 142 -7.72 0.16 11.49
N PHE A 143 -8.80 0.80 11.06
CA PHE A 143 -8.75 1.78 9.97
C PHE A 143 -7.88 2.99 10.32
N SER A 144 -8.04 3.57 11.50
CA SER A 144 -7.24 4.71 11.95
C SER A 144 -5.78 4.32 12.09
N LEU A 145 -5.46 3.13 12.60
CA LEU A 145 -4.09 2.66 12.70
C LEU A 145 -3.43 2.52 11.33
N ALA A 146 -4.10 1.87 10.38
CA ALA A 146 -3.63 1.75 9.01
C ALA A 146 -3.43 3.13 8.36
N LEU A 147 -4.38 4.04 8.59
CA LEU A 147 -4.36 5.39 8.04
C LEU A 147 -3.22 6.23 8.63
N ILE A 148 -3.01 6.20 9.95
CA ILE A 148 -1.93 6.93 10.63
C ILE A 148 -0.56 6.52 10.08
N PHE A 149 -0.29 5.21 10.01
CA PHE A 149 0.99 4.73 9.48
C PHE A 149 1.15 5.03 7.99
N SER A 150 0.07 4.99 7.22
CA SER A 150 0.07 5.35 5.80
C SER A 150 0.37 6.84 5.60
N ILE A 151 -0.27 7.73 6.36
CA ILE A 151 -0.07 9.19 6.27
C ILE A 151 1.34 9.57 6.74
N ILE A 152 1.79 9.05 7.89
CA ILE A 152 3.14 9.32 8.40
C ILE A 152 4.17 8.79 7.41
N GLY A 153 4.00 7.55 6.93
CA GLY A 153 4.89 6.94 5.97
C GLY A 153 4.95 7.72 4.67
N PHE A 154 3.80 8.15 4.16
CA PHE A 154 3.69 9.01 2.99
C PHE A 154 4.42 10.34 3.21
N GLY A 155 4.16 11.04 4.32
CA GLY A 155 4.81 12.31 4.64
C GLY A 155 6.33 12.21 4.71
N ILE A 156 6.85 11.21 5.42
CA ILE A 156 8.29 10.98 5.53
C ILE A 156 8.92 10.70 4.17
N THR A 157 8.27 9.85 3.37
CA THR A 157 8.87 9.37 2.12
C THR A 157 8.69 10.33 0.95
N HIS A 158 7.58 11.06 0.87
CA HIS A 158 7.21 11.85 -0.31
C HIS A 158 7.34 13.37 -0.13
N LEU A 159 7.51 13.87 1.09
CA LEU A 159 7.58 15.32 1.36
C LEU A 159 8.94 15.78 1.89
N ILE A 160 9.63 14.96 2.67
CA ILE A 160 10.93 15.33 3.24
C ILE A 160 12.01 15.24 2.16
N PRO A 161 12.83 16.27 1.91
CA PRO A 161 13.94 16.21 0.97
C PRO A 161 15.06 15.29 1.47
N GLY A 162 15.75 14.65 0.53
CA GLY A 162 16.89 13.76 0.83
C GLY A 162 18.16 14.47 1.25
N GLU A 163 19.11 13.70 1.77
CA GLU A 163 20.46 14.19 2.08
C GLU A 163 21.17 14.66 0.82
N LYS A 164 21.53 15.95 0.81
CA LYS A 164 22.43 16.54 -0.19
C LYS A 164 23.88 16.16 0.10
N ALA A 165 24.24 14.95 0.49
CA ALA A 165 25.63 14.51 0.52
C ALA A 165 25.68 13.05 0.12
N ASP A 166 26.84 12.57 -0.31
CA ASP A 166 27.03 11.13 -0.40
C ASP A 166 26.99 10.59 1.05
N ASN A 167 26.36 9.44 1.25
CA ASN A 167 26.21 8.86 2.59
C ASN A 167 26.58 7.38 2.57
N ARG A 168 26.53 6.72 3.73
CA ARG A 168 26.92 5.31 3.89
C ARG A 168 26.14 4.32 3.00
N PHE A 169 25.01 4.74 2.43
CA PHE A 169 24.17 3.92 1.54
C PHE A 169 24.44 4.18 0.06
N GLY A 170 25.33 5.13 -0.26
CA GLY A 170 25.79 5.40 -1.60
C GLY A 170 25.75 6.88 -1.99
N PRO A 171 26.19 7.18 -3.23
CA PRO A 171 26.23 8.55 -3.73
C PRO A 171 24.83 9.12 -3.98
N ARG A 172 24.73 10.45 -4.09
CA ARG A 172 23.44 11.12 -4.31
C ARG A 172 22.70 10.58 -5.54
N PRO A 173 21.38 10.35 -5.43
CA PRO A 173 20.57 9.78 -6.51
C PRO A 173 20.54 10.65 -7.78
N GLU A 174 20.74 11.97 -7.66
CA GLU A 174 20.75 12.92 -8.78
C GLU A 174 21.91 12.70 -9.77
N ARG A 175 23.04 12.16 -9.32
CA ARG A 175 24.18 11.82 -10.22
C ARG A 175 23.89 10.64 -11.14
N PHE A 176 22.80 9.91 -10.95
CA PHE A 176 22.47 8.75 -11.78
C PHE A 176 21.49 9.04 -12.90
N TYR A 177 20.94 10.27 -12.96
CA TYR A 177 20.05 10.74 -14.02
C TYR A 177 20.74 11.65 -15.04
N THR A 178 22.00 12.02 -14.81
CA THR A 178 22.84 12.57 -15.86
C THR A 178 23.14 11.44 -16.83
N PHE A 179 22.46 11.43 -17.98
CA PHE A 179 22.94 10.68 -19.13
C PHE A 179 24.41 11.04 -19.34
N PRO A 180 25.31 10.07 -19.60
CA PRO A 180 26.67 10.41 -19.96
C PRO A 180 26.57 11.33 -21.19
N SER A 181 27.01 12.58 -21.02
CA SER A 181 27.26 13.47 -22.14
C SER A 181 28.32 12.79 -23.00
N ARG A 182 27.86 12.13 -24.06
CA ARG A 182 28.73 11.80 -25.19
C ARG A 182 28.88 13.03 -26.04
#